data_AF-A0A9E8N0T1-F1
#
_entry.id   AF-A0A9E8N0T1-F1
#
_cell.length_a   1.000
_cell.length_b   1.000
_cell.length_c   1.000
_cell.angle_alpha   90.00
_cell.angle_beta   90.00
_cell.angle_gamma   90.00
#
_symmetry.space_group_name_H-M   'P 1'
#
loop_
_entity.id
_entity.type
_entity.pdbx_description
1 polymer ?
#
loop_
_entity_poly.entity_id
_entity_poly.type
_entity_poly.pdbx_seq_one_letter_code
_entity_poly.pdbx_strand_id
1 'polypeptide(L)' 'MYSLAGLVPGLSFFLNNLTFNLGRVLVVFLSILITGQVTGDGESNWLKGVQLLAVYVILGIVFFFSVGE' A
#
# COMPACT_ATOMS: atom_id res chain seq x y z
N MET A 1 38.70 11.17 4.69
CA MET A 1 37.98 11.79 3.54
C MET A 1 36.62 12.21 4.05
N TYR A 2 36.38 13.52 4.12
CA TYR A 2 35.21 14.12 4.76
C TYR A 2 33.92 13.73 4.01
N SER A 3 32.93 13.24 4.74
CA SER A 3 31.60 12.95 4.22
C SER A 3 30.94 14.25 3.76
N LEU A 4 30.93 14.50 2.45
CA LEU A 4 30.21 15.60 1.81
C LEU A 4 28.68 15.51 1.97
N ALA A 5 28.17 14.47 2.64
CA ALA A 5 26.75 14.23 2.86
C ALA A 5 26.06 15.27 3.78
N GLY A 6 26.83 16.08 4.52
CA GLY A 6 26.29 17.12 5.41
C GLY A 6 26.14 18.52 4.78
N LEU A 7 26.69 18.76 3.58
CA LEU A 7 26.79 20.12 3.01
C LEU A 7 25.56 20.49 2.15
N VAL A 8 24.81 19.49 1.65
CA VAL A 8 23.62 19.70 0.82
C VAL A 8 22.37 19.20 1.56
N PRO A 9 21.73 20.04 2.39
CA PRO A 9 20.43 19.74 2.96
C PRO A 9 19.41 19.63 1.82
N GLY A 10 19.11 18.40 1.40
CA GLY A 10 18.26 18.12 0.24
C GLY A 10 18.70 16.88 -0.54
N LEU A 11 19.98 16.50 -0.50
CA LEU A 11 20.46 15.30 -1.20
C LEU A 11 19.80 14.03 -0.65
N SER A 12 19.55 13.96 0.65
CA SER A 12 18.81 12.89 1.32
C SER A 12 17.33 12.79 0.92
N PHE A 13 16.70 13.89 0.48
CA PHE A 13 15.34 13.88 -0.05
C PHE A 13 15.28 13.23 -1.45
N PHE A 14 16.26 13.52 -2.32
CA PHE A 14 16.37 12.89 -3.63
C PHE A 14 16.86 11.43 -3.59
N LEU A 15 17.53 11.04 -2.50
CA LEU A 15 17.98 9.66 -2.28
C LEU A 15 16.90 8.73 -1.74
N ASN A 16 15.75 9.25 -1.29
CA ASN A 16 14.59 8.42 -0.90
C ASN A 16 13.98 7.76 -2.15
N ASN A 17 14.60 6.65 -2.55
CA ASN A 17 14.07 5.77 -3.57
C ASN A 17 12.87 5.03 -2.97
N LEU A 18 11.73 5.15 -3.63
CA LEU A 18 10.52 4.38 -3.32
C LEU A 18 10.77 2.92 -3.71
N THR A 19 11.52 2.18 -2.88
CA THR A 19 11.84 0.77 -3.09
C THR A 19 10.60 -0.07 -2.78
N PHE A 20 9.66 -0.06 -3.72
CA PHE A 20 8.56 -0.99 -3.75
C PHE A 20 9.10 -2.38 -4.08
N ASN A 21 9.18 -3.23 -3.07
CA ASN A 21 9.39 -4.65 -3.28
C ASN A 21 8.20 -5.20 -4.10
N LEU A 22 8.47 -6.11 -5.04
CA LEU A 22 7.45 -6.78 -5.86
C LEU A 22 6.30 -7.35 -5.01
N GLY A 23 6.59 -7.86 -3.81
CA GLY A 23 5.57 -8.35 -2.88
C GLY A 23 4.56 -7.28 -2.44
N ARG A 24 5.01 -6.05 -2.17
CA ARG A 24 4.12 -4.93 -1.78
C ARG A 24 3.21 -4.51 -2.93
N VAL A 25 3.73 -4.54 -4.16
CA VAL A 25 2.95 -4.23 -5.37
C VAL A 25 1.88 -5.31 -5.62
N LEU A 26 2.23 -6.59 -5.44
CA LEU A 26 1.27 -7.70 -5.57
C LEU A 26 0.11 -7.60 -4.58
N VAL A 27 0.38 -7.22 -3.32
CA VAL A 27 -0.67 -7.03 -2.31
C VAL A 27 -1.65 -5.92 -2.72
N VAL A 28 -1.14 -4.79 -3.20
CA VAL A 28 -1.98 -3.68 -3.70
C VAL A 28 -2.77 -4.11 -4.94
N PHE A 29 -2.15 -4.85 -5.85
CA PHE A 29 -2.83 -5.36 -7.04
C PHE A 29 -4.00 -6.30 -6.70
N LEU A 30 -3.81 -7.21 -5.74
CA LEU A 30 -4.87 -8.09 -5.26
C LEU A 30 -6.01 -7.31 -4.59
N SER A 31 -5.70 -6.27 -3.83
CA SER A 31 -6.71 -5.37 -3.24
C SER A 31 -7.63 -4.75 -4.30
N ILE A 32 -7.05 -4.24 -5.38
CA ILE A 32 -7.79 -3.60 -6.49
C ILE A 32 -8.70 -4.63 -7.18
N LEU A 33 -8.19 -5.84 -7.42
CA LEU A 33 -9.00 -6.91 -8.01
C LEU A 33 -10.21 -7.26 -7.15
N ILE A 34 -10.01 -7.46 -5.84
CA ILE A 34 -11.10 -7.79 -4.90
C ILE A 34 -12.13 -6.65 -4.87
N THR A 35 -11.66 -5.41 -4.75
CA THR A 35 -12.53 -4.23 -4.75
C THR A 35 -13.38 -4.16 -6.02
N GLY A 36 -12.76 -4.35 -7.19
CA GLY A 36 -13.45 -4.34 -8.48
C GLY A 36 -14.50 -5.42 -8.63
N GLN A 37 -14.27 -6.63 -8.08
CA GLN A 37 -15.29 -7.69 -8.06
C GLN A 37 -16.47 -7.34 -7.15
N VAL A 38 -16.22 -6.74 -5.98
CA VAL A 38 -17.28 -6.38 -5.02
C VAL A 38 -18.19 -5.27 -5.55
N THR A 39 -17.62 -4.32 -6.30
CA THR A 39 -18.33 -3.16 -6.87
C THR A 39 -18.81 -3.37 -8.31
N GLY A 40 -18.52 -4.51 -8.94
CA GLY A 40 -18.71 -4.73 -10.39
C GLY A 40 -20.14 -4.60 -10.90
N ASP A 41 -21.12 -4.86 -10.04
CA ASP A 41 -22.53 -4.90 -10.44
C ASP A 41 -23.19 -3.50 -10.48
N GLY A 42 -22.49 -2.43 -10.10
CA GLY A 42 -22.98 -1.06 -10.16
C GLY A 42 -24.06 -0.68 -9.12
N GLU A 43 -24.57 -1.65 -8.36
CA GLU A 43 -25.53 -1.42 -7.27
C GLU A 43 -24.85 -1.25 -5.91
N SER A 44 -25.21 -0.17 -5.20
CA SER A 44 -24.72 0.15 -3.86
C SER A 44 -25.65 -0.45 -2.79
N ASN A 45 -25.21 -1.52 -2.12
CA ASN A 45 -25.93 -2.14 -1.00
C ASN A 45 -25.14 -1.99 0.31
N TRP A 46 -25.84 -1.92 1.44
CA TRP A 46 -25.22 -1.83 2.78
C TRP A 46 -24.28 -3.01 3.04
N LEU A 47 -24.64 -4.21 2.56
CA LEU A 47 -23.82 -5.41 2.67
C LEU A 47 -22.51 -5.32 1.88
N LYS A 48 -22.53 -4.69 0.70
CA LYS A 48 -21.33 -4.44 -0.13
C LYS A 48 -20.40 -3.43 0.55
N GLY A 49 -20.96 -2.44 1.24
CA GLY A 49 -20.20 -1.52 2.10
C GLY A 49 -19.48 -2.24 3.24
N VAL A 50 -20.16 -3.16 3.93
CA VAL A 50 -19.54 -4.01 4.97
C VAL A 50 -18.46 -4.91 4.39
N GLN A 51 -18.66 -5.47 3.20
CA GLN A 51 -17.66 -6.30 2.52
C GLN A 51 -16.40 -5.50 2.14
N LEU A 52 -16.53 -4.26 1.65
CA LEU A 52 -15.39 -3.37 1.41
C LEU A 52 -14.65 -3.01 2.71
N LEU A 53 -15.39 -2.76 3.80
CA LEU A 53 -14.79 -2.52 5.11
C LEU A 53 -14.00 -3.74 5.61
N ALA A 54 -14.53 -4.96 5.39
CA ALA A 54 -13.83 -6.20 5.72
C ALA A 54 -12.54 -6.35 4.90
N VAL A 55 -12.56 -6.05 3.60
CA VAL A 55 -11.35 -6.06 2.75
C VAL A 55 -10.32 -5.05 3.25
N TYR A 56 -10.74 -3.84 3.65
CA TYR A 56 -9.86 -2.83 4.23
C TYR A 56 -9.19 -3.32 5.53
N VAL A 57 -9.95 -3.97 6.43
CA VAL A 57 -9.40 -4.55 7.67
C VAL A 57 -8.40 -5.67 7.37
N ILE A 58 -8.72 -6.57 6.44
CA ILE A 58 -7.81 -7.66 6.02
C ILE A 58 -6.49 -7.10 5.47
N LEU A 59 -6.56 -6.08 4.61
CA LEU A 59 -5.38 -5.43 4.06
C LEU A 59 -4.57 -4.69 5.14
N GLY A 60 -5.24 -4.03 6.08
CA GLY A 60 -4.60 -3.40 7.23
C GLY A 60 -3.83 -4.41 8.08
N ILE A 61 -4.41 -5.58 8.33
CA ILE A 61 -3.76 -6.69 9.05
C ILE A 61 -2.57 -7.23 8.25
N VAL A 62 -2.74 -7.50 6.95
CA VAL A 62 -1.65 -7.95 6.06
C VAL A 62 -0.50 -6.96 6.06
N PHE A 63 -0.78 -5.67 5.99
CA PHE A 63 0.26 -4.63 6.01
C PHE A 63 0.92 -4.50 7.39
N PHE A 64 0.16 -4.61 8.48
CA PHE A 64 0.69 -4.59 9.83
C PHE A 64 1.67 -5.74 10.09
N PHE A 65 1.38 -6.95 9.61
CA PHE A 65 2.30 -8.09 9.72
C PHE A 65 3.43 -8.04 8.68
N SER A 66 3.17 -7.55 7.46
CA SER A 66 4.20 -7.45 6.41
C SER A 66 5.18 -6.29 6.60
N VAL A 67 4.84 -5.28 7.40
CA VAL A 67 5.72 -4.13 7.73
C VAL A 67 6.61 -4.39 8.95
N GLY A 68 6.71 -5.65 9.39
CA GLY A 68 7.55 -6.09 10.52
C GLY A 68 8.93 -6.63 10.14
N GLU A 69 9.33 -6.57 8.87
CA GLU A 69 10.67 -6.96 8.36
C GLU A 69 11.44 -5.73 7.85
#